data_AF-A0A368TKR8-F1
#
_entry.id   AF-A0A368TKR8-F1
#
_cell.length_a   1.000
_cell.length_b   1.000
_cell.length_c   1.000
_cell.angle_alpha   90.00
_cell.angle_beta   90.00
_cell.angle_gamma   90.00
#
_symmetry.space_group_name_H-M   'P 1'
#
loop_
_entity.id
_entity.type
_entity.pdbx_description
1 polymer ?
#
loop_
_entity_poly.entity_id
_entity_poly.type
_entity_poly.pdbx_seq_one_letter_code
_entity_poly.pdbx_strand_id
1 'polypeptide(L)'
;MEKETVLAKIRVTMGFSEATLAWFEEIQNTYLFSWDNVPGDHNDKLKKYLKGNFDIVWAENATIKKSYDGKTIRIITDENSAEIEINEEKEKATLKINDGRTYDLKIKNENGKLNIYQKN
;
A
#
# COMPACT_ATOMS: atom_id res chain seq x y z
N MET A 1 15.31 12.43 7.31
CA MET A 1 16.77 12.40 7.45
C MET A 1 17.25 11.86 8.80
N GLU A 2 16.40 11.76 9.84
CA GLU A 2 16.82 11.29 11.18
C GLU A 2 16.64 9.78 11.44
N LYS A 3 15.66 9.11 10.82
CA LYS A 3 15.36 7.68 11.12
C LYS A 3 16.53 6.75 10.76
N GLU A 4 17.19 6.95 9.62
CA GLU A 4 18.32 6.09 9.23
C GLU A 4 19.54 6.24 10.15
N THR A 5 19.79 7.45 10.68
CA THR A 5 20.89 7.69 11.61
C THR A 5 20.64 7.05 12.98
N VAL A 6 19.39 7.01 13.46
CA VAL A 6 19.02 6.31 14.69
C VAL A 6 19.16 4.80 14.51
N LEU A 7 18.70 4.25 13.39
CA LEU A 7 18.83 2.83 13.08
C LEU A 7 20.31 2.41 12.92
N ALA A 8 21.13 3.22 12.27
CA ALA A 8 22.58 2.97 12.16
C ALA A 8 23.29 3.00 13.54
N LYS A 9 22.89 3.89 14.45
CA LYS A 9 23.40 3.90 15.83
C LYS A 9 22.95 2.65 16.60
N ILE A 10 21.71 2.19 16.43
CA ILE A 10 21.22 0.95 17.05
C ILE A 10 21.95 -0.29 16.50
N ARG A 11 22.22 -0.36 15.19
CA ARG A 11 22.99 -1.44 14.53
C ARG A 11 24.33 -1.71 15.22
N VAL A 12 25.12 -0.66 15.46
CA VAL A 12 26.48 -0.80 16.03
C VAL A 12 26.46 -1.00 17.54
N THR A 13 25.57 -0.31 18.26
CA THR A 13 25.64 -0.28 19.74
C THR A 13 25.03 -1.54 20.38
N MET A 14 24.08 -2.21 19.72
CA MET A 14 23.33 -3.35 20.31
C MET A 14 23.66 -4.72 19.70
N GLY A 15 24.49 -4.81 18.65
CA GLY A 15 24.94 -6.09 18.10
C GLY A 15 23.84 -6.93 17.42
N PHE A 16 22.77 -6.29 16.93
CA PHE A 16 21.68 -6.96 16.21
C PHE A 16 22.15 -7.55 14.88
N SER A 17 21.69 -8.75 14.56
CA SER A 17 21.94 -9.38 13.26
C SER A 17 21.06 -8.77 12.18
N GLU A 18 21.47 -8.90 10.91
CA GLU A 18 20.64 -8.53 9.76
C GLU A 18 19.26 -9.21 9.79
N ALA A 19 19.18 -10.45 10.29
CA ALA A 19 17.91 -11.16 10.46
C ALA A 19 17.00 -10.50 11.49
N THR A 20 17.54 -10.01 12.61
CA THR A 20 16.75 -9.27 13.60
C THR A 20 16.28 -7.91 13.08
N LEU A 21 17.05 -7.25 12.21
CA LEU A 21 16.64 -5.99 11.58
C LEU A 21 15.53 -6.20 10.55
N ALA A 22 15.64 -7.23 9.71
CA ALA A 22 14.58 -7.60 8.77
C ALA A 22 13.26 -7.89 9.52
N TRP A 23 13.35 -8.58 10.66
CA TRP A 23 12.20 -8.82 11.52
C TRP A 23 11.61 -7.51 12.08
N PHE A 24 12.45 -6.57 12.55
CA PHE A 24 11.96 -5.24 12.98
C PHE A 24 11.29 -4.45 11.86
N GLU A 25 11.88 -4.39 10.67
CA GLU A 25 11.27 -3.73 9.51
C GLU A 25 9.97 -4.41 9.07
N GLU A 26 9.86 -5.72 9.27
CA GLU A 26 8.67 -6.49 8.98
C GLU A 26 7.49 -6.11 9.89
N ILE A 27 7.74 -6.00 11.21
CA ILE A 27 6.72 -5.63 12.22
C ILE A 27 6.20 -4.20 11.99
N GLN A 28 6.99 -3.34 11.34
CA GLN A 28 6.59 -1.96 11.05
C GLN A 28 5.64 -1.83 9.85
N ASN A 29 5.34 -2.88 9.09
CA ASN A 29 4.42 -2.74 7.96
C ASN A 29 2.98 -3.00 8.40
N THR A 30 2.10 -2.03 8.19
CA THR A 30 0.67 -2.17 8.51
C THR A 30 -0.08 -2.78 7.32
N TYR A 31 -0.75 -3.91 7.52
CA TYR A 31 -1.63 -4.50 6.51
C TYR A 31 -2.80 -3.57 6.19
N LEU A 32 -3.07 -3.34 4.90
CA LEU A 32 -4.17 -2.48 4.45
C LEU A 32 -5.32 -3.30 3.86
N PHE A 33 -5.07 -3.99 2.76
CA PHE A 33 -6.04 -4.82 2.06
C PHE A 33 -5.36 -5.85 1.17
N SER A 34 -6.12 -6.85 0.72
CA SER A 34 -5.64 -7.82 -0.25
C SER A 34 -5.95 -7.30 -1.64
N TRP A 35 -4.94 -7.26 -2.51
CA TRP A 35 -5.09 -6.89 -3.90
C TRP A 35 -6.08 -7.83 -4.60
N ASP A 36 -5.96 -9.14 -4.37
CA ASP A 36 -6.74 -10.16 -5.07
C ASP A 36 -8.22 -10.16 -4.67
N ASN A 37 -8.54 -9.65 -3.49
CA ASN A 37 -9.93 -9.48 -3.02
C ASN A 37 -10.54 -8.12 -3.40
N VAL A 38 -9.91 -7.39 -4.34
CA VAL A 38 -10.42 -6.12 -4.89
C VAL A 38 -10.51 -6.20 -6.43
N PRO A 39 -11.69 -5.95 -7.02
CA PRO A 39 -12.97 -5.67 -6.35
C PRO A 39 -13.51 -6.90 -5.59
N GLY A 40 -14.23 -6.68 -4.49
CA GLY A 40 -14.85 -7.76 -3.70
C GLY A 40 -14.82 -7.45 -2.20
N ASP A 41 -14.54 -8.48 -1.41
CA ASP A 41 -14.63 -8.47 0.07
C ASP A 41 -13.78 -7.38 0.74
N HIS A 42 -12.75 -6.87 0.07
CA HIS A 42 -11.86 -5.87 0.62
C HIS A 42 -12.08 -4.45 0.07
N ASN A 43 -13.18 -4.22 -0.64
CA ASN A 43 -13.58 -2.89 -1.11
C ASN A 43 -13.66 -1.87 0.04
N ASP A 44 -14.30 -2.23 1.16
CA ASP A 44 -14.47 -1.31 2.28
C ASP A 44 -13.15 -0.97 2.98
N LYS A 45 -12.22 -1.94 3.02
CA LYS A 45 -10.86 -1.70 3.54
C LYS A 45 -10.10 -0.71 2.67
N LEU A 46 -10.16 -0.87 1.35
CA LEU A 46 -9.57 0.08 0.41
C LEU A 46 -10.17 1.48 0.58
N LYS A 47 -11.51 1.60 0.63
CA LYS A 47 -12.19 2.89 0.83
C LYS A 47 -11.80 3.56 2.14
N LYS A 48 -11.78 2.80 3.24
CA LYS A 48 -11.37 3.30 4.57
C LYS A 48 -9.93 3.79 4.57
N TYR A 49 -9.02 3.07 3.92
CA TYR A 49 -7.63 3.49 3.77
C TYR A 49 -7.50 4.81 2.99
N LEU A 50 -8.17 4.93 1.84
CA LEU A 50 -8.14 6.15 1.03
C LEU A 50 -8.67 7.37 1.81
N LYS A 51 -9.78 7.20 2.53
CA LYS A 51 -10.35 8.24 3.40
C LYS A 51 -9.42 8.62 4.55
N GLY A 52 -8.92 7.62 5.29
CA GLY A 52 -8.16 7.85 6.52
C GLY A 52 -6.74 8.38 6.30
N ASN A 53 -6.08 7.99 5.21
CA ASN A 53 -4.67 8.30 4.98
C ASN A 53 -4.45 9.46 4.01
N PHE A 54 -5.42 9.75 3.14
CA PHE A 54 -5.27 10.74 2.07
C PHE A 54 -6.42 11.74 1.96
N ASP A 55 -7.37 11.72 2.90
CA ASP A 55 -8.57 12.58 2.89
C ASP A 55 -9.42 12.43 1.60
N ILE A 56 -9.44 11.23 1.02
CA ILE A 56 -10.19 10.92 -0.19
C ILE A 56 -11.61 10.47 0.23
N VAL A 57 -12.37 11.40 0.80
CA VAL A 57 -13.72 11.10 1.34
C VAL A 57 -14.67 10.61 0.24
N TRP A 58 -14.51 11.10 -0.99
CA TRP A 58 -15.33 10.70 -2.13
C TRP A 58 -15.22 9.21 -2.48
N ALA A 59 -14.14 8.52 -2.05
CA ALA A 59 -13.96 7.09 -2.30
C ALA A 59 -15.06 6.22 -1.67
N GLU A 60 -15.73 6.70 -0.61
CA GLU A 60 -16.81 5.99 0.08
C GLU A 60 -17.94 5.59 -0.87
N ASN A 61 -18.29 6.48 -1.80
CA ASN A 61 -19.34 6.26 -2.80
C ASN A 61 -18.80 5.87 -4.18
N ALA A 62 -17.48 5.70 -4.31
CA ALA A 62 -16.87 5.39 -5.59
C ALA A 62 -17.14 3.96 -6.05
N THR A 63 -17.24 3.80 -7.37
CA THR A 63 -17.21 2.50 -8.02
C THR A 63 -15.76 2.01 -8.10
N ILE A 64 -15.54 0.75 -7.73
CA ILE A 64 -14.23 0.11 -7.82
C ILE A 64 -14.25 -0.90 -8.96
N LYS A 65 -13.28 -0.79 -9.86
CA LYS A 65 -13.06 -1.71 -10.97
C LYS A 65 -11.61 -2.15 -10.98
N LYS A 66 -11.35 -3.32 -11.56
CA LYS A 66 -9.99 -3.78 -11.86
C LYS A 66 -9.86 -3.98 -13.37
N SER A 67 -8.69 -3.65 -13.90
CA SER A 67 -8.36 -3.86 -15.31
C SER A 67 -8.37 -5.34 -15.68
N TYR A 68 -8.55 -5.64 -16.96
CA TYR A 68 -8.60 -7.01 -17.45
C TYR A 68 -7.30 -7.79 -17.18
N ASP A 69 -6.15 -7.12 -17.25
CA ASP A 69 -4.85 -7.70 -16.91
C ASP A 69 -4.59 -7.82 -15.39
N GLY A 70 -5.53 -7.34 -14.56
CA GLY A 70 -5.44 -7.38 -13.11
C GLY A 70 -4.42 -6.44 -12.48
N LYS A 71 -3.74 -5.59 -13.28
CA LYS A 71 -2.63 -4.73 -12.82
C LYS A 71 -3.07 -3.38 -12.25
N THR A 72 -4.28 -2.94 -12.56
CA THR A 72 -4.78 -1.62 -12.16
C THR A 72 -6.12 -1.75 -11.46
N ILE A 73 -6.23 -1.17 -10.25
CA ILE A 73 -7.51 -0.89 -9.60
C ILE A 73 -7.87 0.56 -9.88
N ARG A 74 -9.08 0.80 -10.37
CA ARG A 74 -9.64 2.13 -10.59
C ARG A 74 -10.76 2.39 -9.59
N ILE A 75 -10.70 3.56 -8.95
CA ILE A 75 -11.69 4.06 -7.99
C ILE A 75 -12.26 5.33 -8.60
N ILE A 76 -13.53 5.31 -9.01
CA ILE A 76 -14.11 6.32 -9.90
C ILE A 76 -15.45 6.81 -9.34
N THR A 77 -15.65 8.12 -9.41
CA THR A 77 -16.93 8.84 -9.32
C THR A 77 -17.10 9.67 -10.59
N ASP A 78 -18.19 10.42 -10.72
CA ASP A 78 -18.41 11.28 -11.88
C ASP A 78 -17.38 12.42 -11.99
N GLU A 79 -16.88 12.91 -10.84
CA GLU A 79 -15.97 14.08 -10.79
C GLU A 79 -14.53 13.72 -10.41
N ASN A 80 -14.34 12.63 -9.66
CA ASN A 80 -13.05 12.26 -9.09
C ASN A 80 -12.63 10.84 -9.48
N SER A 81 -11.31 10.65 -9.58
CA SER A 81 -10.73 9.33 -9.85
C SER A 81 -9.39 9.14 -9.14
N ALA A 82 -9.11 7.87 -8.83
CA ALA A 82 -7.83 7.40 -8.34
C ALA A 82 -7.53 6.04 -8.97
N GLU A 83 -6.26 5.77 -9.18
CA GLU A 83 -5.78 4.51 -9.71
C GLU A 83 -4.69 3.95 -8.81
N ILE A 84 -4.74 2.65 -8.54
CA ILE A 84 -3.63 1.93 -7.93
C ILE A 84 -3.09 0.98 -8.97
N GLU A 85 -1.80 1.05 -9.25
CA GLU A 85 -1.14 0.26 -10.29
C GLU A 85 0.01 -0.54 -9.69
N ILE A 86 0.05 -1.85 -9.91
CA ILE A 86 1.19 -2.69 -9.50
C ILE A 86 2.26 -2.65 -10.59
N ASN A 87 3.53 -2.60 -10.19
CA ASN A 87 4.64 -2.74 -11.13
C ASN A 87 4.74 -4.18 -11.66
N GLU A 88 5.50 -4.38 -12.75
CA GLU A 88 5.62 -5.69 -13.41
C GLU A 88 6.20 -6.76 -12.47
N GLU A 89 7.12 -6.35 -11.58
CA GLU A 89 7.76 -7.21 -10.58
C GLU A 89 6.86 -7.51 -9.39
N LYS A 90 5.72 -6.82 -9.25
CA LYS A 90 4.75 -6.95 -8.14
C LYS A 90 5.36 -6.71 -6.75
N GLU A 91 6.37 -5.85 -6.68
CA GLU A 91 7.01 -5.44 -5.43
C GLU A 91 6.44 -4.14 -4.87
N LYS A 92 5.90 -3.30 -5.75
CA LYS A 92 5.39 -1.97 -5.44
C LYS A 92 4.10 -1.68 -6.17
N ALA A 93 3.22 -0.96 -5.50
CA ALA A 93 2.05 -0.36 -6.11
C ALA A 93 2.14 1.16 -5.99
N THR A 94 1.63 1.87 -6.98
CA THR A 94 1.56 3.33 -6.97
C THR A 94 0.10 3.76 -6.98
N LEU A 95 -0.30 4.53 -5.97
CA LEU A 95 -1.58 5.25 -5.93
C LEU A 95 -1.41 6.60 -6.63
N LYS A 96 -2.18 6.84 -7.68
CA LYS A 96 -2.28 8.10 -8.42
C LYS A 96 -3.67 8.68 -8.23
N ILE A 97 -3.76 9.94 -7.84
CA ILE A 97 -5.02 10.66 -7.65
C ILE A 97 -5.12 11.71 -8.76
N ASN A 98 -6.32 11.94 -9.29
CA ASN A 98 -6.55 12.91 -10.38
C ASN A 98 -6.17 14.36 -10.03
N ASP A 99 -6.01 14.68 -8.74
CA ASP A 99 -5.49 15.96 -8.25
C ASP A 99 -3.95 16.10 -8.33
N GLY A 100 -3.27 15.08 -8.84
CA GLY A 100 -1.82 15.05 -9.05
C GLY A 100 -1.02 14.40 -7.93
N ARG A 101 -1.64 14.07 -6.79
CA ARG A 101 -0.95 13.37 -5.69
C ARG A 101 -0.61 11.93 -6.08
N THR A 102 0.59 11.50 -5.71
CA THR A 102 1.10 10.15 -6.00
C THR A 102 1.79 9.56 -4.77
N TYR A 103 1.54 8.28 -4.47
CA TYR A 103 2.09 7.60 -3.31
C TYR A 103 2.50 6.17 -3.62
N ASP A 104 3.64 5.75 -3.07
CA ASP A 104 4.09 4.36 -3.15
C ASP A 104 3.50 3.51 -2.02
N LEU A 105 3.12 2.29 -2.38
CA LEU A 105 2.55 1.27 -1.50
C LEU A 105 3.41 0.00 -1.61
N LYS A 106 3.57 -0.70 -0.48
CA LYS A 106 4.34 -1.96 -0.46
C LYS A 106 3.44 -3.12 -0.84
N ILE A 107 3.92 -4.01 -1.71
CA ILE A 107 3.26 -5.27 -2.02
C ILE A 107 3.99 -6.40 -1.30
N LYS A 108 3.23 -7.37 -0.80
CA LYS A 108 3.77 -8.67 -0.37
C LYS A 108 2.96 -9.80 -1.00
N ASN A 109 3.64 -10.87 -1.38
CA ASN A 109 3.02 -12.14 -1.73
C ASN A 109 3.03 -13.05 -0.51
N GLU A 110 1.84 -13.39 -0.01
CA GLU A 110 1.67 -14.25 1.16
C GLU A 110 0.76 -15.41 0.76
N ASN A 111 1.32 -16.62 0.71
CA ASN A 111 0.62 -17.84 0.32
C ASN A 111 -0.06 -17.74 -1.07
N GLY A 112 0.62 -17.10 -2.02
CA GLY A 112 0.12 -16.93 -3.39
C GLY A 112 -0.89 -15.79 -3.57
N LYS A 113 -1.17 -15.02 -2.51
CA LYS A 113 -2.05 -13.85 -2.57
C LYS A 113 -1.26 -12.56 -2.46
N LEU A 114 -1.60 -11.59 -3.31
CA LEU A 114 -1.03 -10.25 -3.24
C LEU A 114 -1.76 -9.40 -2.19
N ASN A 115 -0.98 -8.78 -1.31
CA ASN A 115 -1.44 -7.94 -0.22
C ASN A 115 -0.73 -6.58 -0.25
N ILE A 116 -1.46 -5.53 0.11
CA ILE A 116 -0.98 -4.16 0.14
C ILE A 116 -0.72 -3.75 1.59
N TYR A 117 0.44 -3.15 1.81
CA TYR A 117 0.93 -2.71 3.11
C TYR A 117 1.34 -1.24 3.07
N GLN A 118 1.16 -0.56 4.21
CA GLN A 118 1.77 0.73 4.48
C GLN A 118 3.15 0.52 5.11
N LYS A 119 4.14 1.26 4.62
CA LYS A 119 5.46 1.36 5.27
C LYS A 119 5.37 2.41 6.39
N ASN A 120 5.65 2.04 7.65
CA ASN A 120 5.79 2.99 8.76
C ASN A 120 7.17 3.68 8.81
#